data_AF-A0A7I7ZRD8-F1
#
_entry.id   AF-A0A7I7ZRD8-F1
#
_cell.length_a   1.000
_cell.length_b   1.000
_cell.length_c   1.000
_cell.angle_alpha   90.00
_cell.angle_beta   90.00
_cell.angle_gamma   90.00
#
_symmetry.space_group_name_H-M   'P 1'
#
loop_
_entity.id
_entity.type
_entity.pdbx_description
1 polymer ?
#
loop_
_entity_poly.entity_id
_entity_poly.type
_entity_poly.pdbx_seq_one_letter_code
_entity_poly.pdbx_strand_id
1 'polypeptide(L)' 'MSTETVEKMSKPQKRFFTMKDVLAQVESTGIAIDENTFDYHLYTTRKMPKAAKKVQRERYWTQDQIDQFIEAL' A
#
# COMPACT_ATOMS: atom_id res chain seq x y z
N MET A 1 21.17 28.89 20.14
CA MET A 1 20.53 28.41 18.90
C MET A 1 20.46 26.90 19.01
N SER A 2 19.30 26.36 19.40
CA SER A 2 19.13 24.92 19.59
C SER A 2 18.53 24.35 18.31
N THR A 3 19.26 23.45 17.65
CA THR A 3 18.76 22.65 16.53
C THR A 3 17.88 21.56 17.09
N GLU A 4 16.57 21.80 17.10
CA GLU A 4 15.57 20.78 17.41
C GLU A 4 15.55 19.77 16.26
N THR A 5 16.12 18.60 16.54
CA THR A 5 16.10 17.42 15.68
C THR A 5 14.66 17.07 15.34
N VAL A 6 14.33 17.05 14.04
CA VAL A 6 13.03 16.60 13.53
C VAL A 6 12.85 15.13 13.95
N GLU A 7 12.10 14.91 15.03
CA GLU A 7 11.54 13.60 15.36
C GLU A 7 10.63 13.17 14.21
N LYS A 8 11.20 12.47 13.22
CA LYS A 8 10.42 11.59 12.37
C LYS A 8 9.87 10.50 13.28
N MET A 9 8.69 10.76 13.84
CA MET A 9 7.83 9.79 14.50
C MET A 9 7.73 8.57 13.57
N SER A 10 8.61 7.61 13.81
CA SER A 10 8.70 6.39 13.06
C SER A 10 7.55 5.54 13.57
N LYS A 11 6.36 5.78 13.01
CA LYS A 11 5.25 4.83 13.11
C LYS A 11 5.87 3.47 12.81
N PRO A 12 5.67 2.45 13.65
CA PRO A 12 6.23 1.13 13.39
C PRO A 12 5.82 0.76 11.97
N GLN A 13 6.80 0.68 11.07
CA GLN A 13 6.52 0.38 9.67
C GLN A 13 5.89 -1.01 9.68
N LYS A 14 4.57 -1.06 9.49
CA LYS A 14 3.87 -2.31 9.26
C LYS A 14 4.59 -2.94 8.08
N ARG A 15 5.22 -4.09 8.30
CA ARG A 15 5.95 -4.80 7.24
C ARG A 15 4.99 -5.33 6.17
N PHE A 16 3.72 -5.49 6.55
CA PHE A 16 2.67 -6.09 5.74
C PHE A 16 1.38 -5.29 5.92
N PHE A 17 0.75 -4.94 4.80
CA PHE A 17 -0.45 -4.14 4.69
C PHE A 17 -1.57 -5.00 4.12
N THR A 18 -2.74 -4.97 4.76
CA THR A 18 -3.93 -5.64 4.23
C THR A 18 -4.45 -4.88 3.01
N MET A 19 -5.33 -5.50 2.23
CA MET A 19 -6.00 -4.81 1.11
C MET A 19 -6.65 -3.49 1.54
N LYS A 20 -7.29 -3.45 2.70
CA LYS A 20 -7.89 -2.21 3.24
C LYS A 20 -6.85 -1.13 3.52
N ASP A 21 -5.70 -1.50 4.08
CA ASP A 21 -4.61 -0.55 4.29
C ASP A 21 -4.08 -0.04 2.93
N VAL A 22 -3.95 -0.92 1.92
CA VAL A 22 -3.51 -0.53 0.57
C VAL A 22 -4.48 0.47 -0.05
N LEU A 23 -5.79 0.18 -0.02
CA LEU A 23 -6.82 1.08 -0.55
C LEU A 23 -6.77 2.44 0.15
N ALA A 24 -6.65 2.47 1.47
CA ALA A 24 -6.53 3.71 2.23
C ALA A 24 -5.26 4.51 1.89
N GLN A 25 -4.15 3.81 1.59
CA GLN A 25 -2.90 4.44 1.16
C GLN A 25 -3.04 5.10 -0.21
N VAL A 26 -3.65 4.40 -1.16
CA VAL A 26 -3.89 4.91 -2.51
C VAL A 26 -4.89 6.07 -2.47
N GLU A 27 -5.96 5.96 -1.68
CA GLU A 27 -6.90 7.05 -1.45
C GLU A 27 -6.22 8.27 -0.82
N SER A 28 -5.26 8.08 0.09
CA SER A 28 -4.46 9.16 0.68
C SER A 28 -3.56 9.88 -0.33
N THR A 29 -3.22 9.23 -1.46
CA THR A 29 -2.52 9.89 -2.58
C THR A 29 -3.45 10.70 -3.50
N GLY A 30 -4.76 10.68 -3.23
CA GLY A 30 -5.78 11.40 -4.01
C GLY A 30 -6.40 10.55 -5.12
N ILE A 31 -6.06 9.25 -5.20
CA ILE A 31 -6.63 8.33 -6.18
C ILE A 31 -7.67 7.46 -5.47
N ALA A 32 -8.96 7.70 -5.75
CA ALA A 32 -10.02 6.87 -5.23
C ALA A 32 -10.13 5.57 -6.03
N ILE A 33 -9.74 4.45 -5.43
CA ILE A 33 -9.94 3.11 -6.00
C ILE A 33 -10.79 2.25 -5.06
N ASP A 34 -11.71 1.49 -5.64
CA ASP A 34 -12.49 0.49 -4.92
C ASP A 34 -11.85 -0.90 -5.02
N GLU A 35 -12.39 -1.85 -4.26
CA GLU A 35 -11.93 -3.24 -4.23
C GLU A 35 -11.98 -3.91 -5.62
N ASN A 36 -12.99 -3.61 -6.45
CA ASN A 36 -13.07 -4.21 -7.79
C ASN A 36 -11.99 -3.64 -8.71
N THR A 37 -11.73 -2.33 -8.64
CA THR A 37 -10.65 -1.69 -9.41
C THR A 37 -9.29 -2.25 -8.98
N PHE A 38 -9.09 -2.45 -7.68
CA PHE A 38 -7.89 -3.10 -7.17
C PHE A 38 -7.71 -4.53 -7.71
N ASP A 39 -8.77 -5.35 -7.67
CA ASP A 39 -8.72 -6.71 -8.21
C ASP A 39 -8.51 -6.72 -9.74
N TYR A 40 -9.11 -5.78 -10.46
CA TYR A 40 -8.85 -5.57 -11.89
C TYR A 40 -7.38 -5.27 -12.16
N HIS A 41 -6.76 -4.43 -11.31
CA HIS A 41 -5.33 -4.16 -11.43
C HIS A 41 -4.43 -5.33 -11.01
N LEU A 42 -4.89 -6.16 -10.10
CA LEU A 42 -4.17 -7.34 -9.63
C LEU A 42 -4.18 -8.48 -10.65
N TYR A 43 -5.32 -8.75 -11.30
CA TYR A 43 -5.47 -9.91 -12.18
C TYR A 43 -5.40 -9.56 -13.66
N THR A 44 -5.93 -8.42 -14.06
CA THR A 44 -6.11 -8.07 -15.48
C THR A 44 -4.94 -7.25 -15.99
N THR A 45 -4.73 -6.05 -15.43
CA THR A 45 -3.68 -5.14 -15.93
C THR A 45 -2.30 -5.44 -15.36
N ARG A 46 -2.23 -6.22 -14.26
CA ARG A 46 -0.99 -6.56 -13.53
C ARG A 46 -0.18 -5.33 -13.08
N LYS A 47 -0.84 -4.17 -12.95
CA LYS A 47 -0.25 -2.97 -12.33
C LYS A 47 -0.01 -3.17 -10.84
N MET A 48 -0.89 -3.92 -10.17
CA MET A 48 -0.71 -4.30 -8.76
C MET A 48 0.14 -5.58 -8.66
N PRO A 49 1.26 -5.56 -7.92
CA PRO A 49 2.04 -6.77 -7.66
C PRO A 49 1.23 -7.83 -6.92
N LYS A 50 1.57 -9.11 -7.13
CA LYS A 50 1.00 -10.20 -6.34
C LYS A 50 1.28 -10.00 -4.86
N ALA A 51 0.32 -10.35 -4.02
CA ALA A 51 0.45 -10.26 -2.57
C ALA A 51 1.73 -10.97 -2.08
N ALA A 52 2.55 -10.26 -1.31
CA ALA A 52 3.77 -10.80 -0.73
C ALA A 52 3.49 -11.95 0.24
N LYS A 53 2.35 -11.89 0.94
CA LYS A 53 1.91 -12.95 1.85
C LYS A 53 0.42 -13.19 1.74
N LYS A 54 0.01 -14.44 1.87
CA LYS A 54 -1.38 -14.84 2.04
C LYS A 54 -1.50 -15.61 3.35
N VAL A 55 -2.34 -15.15 4.27
CA VAL A 55 -2.62 -15.85 5.54
C VAL A 55 -4.11 -16.12 5.60
N GLN A 56 -4.48 -17.39 5.73
CA GLN A 56 -5.86 -17.86 5.64
C GLN A 56 -6.53 -17.41 4.33
N ARG A 57 -7.24 -16.28 4.35
CA ARG A 57 -7.93 -15.66 3.20
C ARG A 57 -7.54 -14.21 2.97
N GLU A 58 -6.74 -13.62 3.86
CA GLU A 58 -6.25 -12.26 3.72
C GLU A 58 -4.95 -12.22 2.93
N ARG A 59 -4.84 -11.19 2.10
CA ARG A 59 -3.67 -10.90 1.29
C ARG A 59 -2.98 -9.70 1.88
N TYR A 60 -1.66 -9.78 1.90
CA TYR A 60 -0.81 -8.74 2.44
C TYR A 60 0.22 -8.32 1.41
N TRP A 61 0.41 -7.01 1.32
CA TRP A 61 1.41 -6.36 0.47
C TRP A 61 2.44 -5.65 1.32
N THR A 62 3.60 -5.40 0.73
CA THR A 62 4.65 -4.58 1.36
C THR A 62 4.52 -3.13 0.90
N GLN A 63 5.14 -2.20 1.62
CA GLN A 63 5.13 -0.78 1.24
C GLN A 63 5.66 -0.59 -0.20
N ASP A 64 6.77 -1.24 -0.54
CA ASP A 64 7.38 -1.18 -1.87
C ASP A 64 6.42 -1.59 -3.00
N GLN A 65 5.61 -2.63 -2.77
CA GLN A 65 4.59 -3.06 -3.74
C GLN A 65 3.45 -2.06 -3.88
N ILE A 66 3.09 -1.37 -2.80
CA ILE A 66 2.06 -0.33 -2.82
C ILE A 66 2.58 0.90 -3.56
N ASP A 67 3.82 1.31 -3.28
CA ASP A 67 4.46 2.44 -3.94
C ASP A 67 4.58 2.17 -5.45
N GLN A 68 5.03 0.98 -5.86
CA GLN A 68 5.05 0.57 -7.27
C GLN A 68 3.67 0.61 -7.93
N PHE A 69 2.63 0.20 -7.20
CA PHE A 69 1.27 0.25 -7.72
C PHE A 69 0.77 1.68 -7.90
N ILE A 70 1.04 2.57 -6.93
CA ILE A 70 0.71 4.00 -7.01
C ILE A 70 1.44 4.65 -8.18
N GLU A 71 2.72 4.35 -8.39
CA GLU A 71 3.50 4.85 -9.53
C GLU A 71 2.97 4.31 -10.87
N ALA A 72 2.40 3.11 -10.89
CA ALA A 72 1.85 2.48 -12.09
C ALA A 72 0.42 2.90 -12.41
N LEU A 73 -0.33 3.50 -11.48
CA LEU A 73 -1.73 3.91 -11.64
C LEU A 73 -1.85 5.06 -12.64
#